data_AF-A0A928XTV6-F1
#
_entry.id   AF-A0A928XTV6-F1
#
_cell.length_a   1.000
_cell.length_b   1.000
_cell.length_c   1.000
_cell.angle_alpha   90.00
_cell.angle_beta   90.00
_cell.angle_gamma   90.00
#
_symmetry.space_group_name_H-M   'P 1'
#
loop_
_entity.id
_entity.type
_entity.pdbx_description
1 polymer ?
#
loop_
_entity_poly.entity_id
_entity_poly.type
_entity_poly.pdbx_seq_one_letter_code
_entity_poly.pdbx_strand_id
1 'polypeptide(L)'
;MTHPLASRLAPLMNRDIDELHAIVAEWVVGERDDHERARYRVFGAELGAVKRRISARSAPPSHEEIEIALTAVLALSGRKVRGRA
;
A
#
# COMPACT_ATOMS: atom_id res chain seq x y z
N MET A 1 3.29 1.67 14.63
CA MET A 1 4.51 1.93 13.82
C MET A 1 4.11 1.90 12.36
N THR A 2 4.57 2.87 11.56
CA THR A 2 4.31 2.92 10.12
C THR A 2 5.11 1.84 9.41
N HIS A 3 4.52 1.27 8.36
CA HIS A 3 5.16 0.18 7.63
C HIS A 3 6.20 0.75 6.65
N PRO A 4 7.42 0.19 6.53
CA PRO A 4 8.45 0.70 5.62
C PRO A 4 7.99 0.92 4.16
N LEU A 5 7.21 -0.02 3.61
CA LEU A 5 6.57 0.16 2.30
C LEU A 5 5.60 1.35 2.25
N ALA A 6 4.83 1.60 3.31
CA ALA A 6 3.93 2.75 3.38
C ALA A 6 4.70 4.07 3.40
N SER A 7 5.77 4.14 4.20
CA SER A 7 6.66 5.31 4.26
C SER A 7 7.33 5.58 2.91
N ARG A 8 7.69 4.53 2.16
CA ARG A 8 8.25 4.66 0.81
C ARG A 8 7.23 5.15 -0.22
N LEU A 9 5.97 4.72 -0.12
CA LEU A 9 4.91 5.06 -1.08
C LEU A 9 4.26 6.42 -0.82
N ALA A 10 4.16 6.85 0.44
CA ALA A 10 3.51 8.09 0.83
C ALA A 10 3.97 9.34 0.06
N PRO A 11 5.29 9.61 -0.14
CA PRO A 11 5.73 10.77 -0.90
C PRO A 11 5.46 10.66 -2.41
N LEU A 12 5.12 9.46 -2.89
CA LEU A 12 5.00 9.13 -4.31
C LEU A 12 3.54 9.02 -4.75
N MET A 13 2.56 9.21 -3.85
CA MET A 13 1.14 8.99 -4.17
C MET A 13 0.58 9.88 -5.29
N ASN A 14 1.28 10.95 -5.66
CA ASN A 14 0.98 11.77 -6.82
C ASN A 14 1.39 11.13 -8.17
N ARG A 15 2.36 10.21 -8.18
CA ARG A 15 2.88 9.53 -9.38
C ARG A 15 1.88 8.57 -10.01
N ASP A 16 2.15 8.11 -11.23
CA ASP A 16 1.29 7.14 -11.90
C ASP A 16 1.08 5.88 -11.04
N ILE A 17 -0.12 5.28 -11.15
CA ILE A 17 -0.43 4.04 -10.44
C ILE A 17 0.49 2.89 -10.86
N ASP A 18 0.95 2.86 -12.12
CA ASP A 18 1.84 1.82 -12.62
C ASP A 18 3.23 1.92 -11.97
N GLU A 19 3.74 3.13 -11.72
CA GLU A 19 4.97 3.33 -10.94
C GLU A 19 4.82 2.83 -9.50
N LEU A 20 3.68 3.09 -8.87
CA LEU A 20 3.41 2.63 -7.52
C LEU A 20 3.31 1.10 -7.46
N HIS A 21 2.69 0.47 -8.46
CA HIS A 21 2.65 -0.98 -8.59
C HIS A 21 4.04 -1.59 -8.80
N ALA A 22 4.91 -0.94 -9.57
CA ALA A 22 6.29 -1.39 -9.75
C ALA A 22 7.05 -1.44 -8.41
N ILE A 23 6.89 -0.41 -7.57
CA ILE A 23 7.48 -0.39 -6.22
C ILE A 23 6.94 -1.55 -5.38
N VAL A 24 5.62 -1.79 -5.38
CA VAL A 24 5.05 -2.93 -4.64
C VAL A 24 5.58 -4.26 -5.18
N ALA A 25 5.74 -4.40 -6.50
CA ALA A 25 6.28 -5.60 -7.12
C ALA A 25 7.72 -5.89 -6.68
N GLU A 26 8.58 -4.87 -6.55
CA GLU A 26 9.93 -5.02 -5.98
C GLU A 26 9.89 -5.65 -4.58
N TRP A 27 8.95 -5.20 -3.73
CA TRP A 27 8.78 -5.73 -2.38
C TRP A 27 8.24 -7.16 -2.38
N VAL A 28 7.32 -7.49 -3.28
CA VAL A 28 6.83 -8.88 -3.43
C VAL A 28 7.96 -9.83 -3.84
N VAL A 29 8.86 -9.40 -4.74
CA VAL A 29 9.97 -10.21 -5.21
C VAL A 29 11.06 -10.35 -4.14
N GLY A 30 11.32 -9.29 -3.38
CA GLY A 30 12.35 -9.27 -2.33
C GLY A 30 11.96 -9.94 -1.02
N GLU A 31 10.68 -10.15 -0.76
CA GLU A 31 10.18 -10.75 0.48
C GLU A 31 10.34 -12.28 0.49
N ARG A 32 10.85 -12.80 1.61
CA ARG A 32 11.12 -14.23 1.82
C ARG A 32 9.93 -14.96 2.42
N ASP A 33 9.10 -14.27 3.18
CA ASP A 33 7.92 -14.84 3.82
C ASP A 33 6.72 -14.87 2.86
N ASP A 34 6.16 -16.05 2.64
CA ASP A 34 5.05 -16.26 1.70
C ASP A 34 3.78 -15.51 2.10
N HIS A 35 3.56 -15.37 3.41
CA HIS A 35 2.42 -14.67 3.94
C HIS A 35 2.57 -13.15 3.72
N GLU A 36 3.75 -12.57 3.96
CA GLU A 36 4.04 -11.17 3.65
C GLU A 36 4.04 -10.91 2.13
N ARG A 37 4.54 -11.84 1.30
CA ARG A 37 4.38 -11.76 -0.17
C ARG A 37 2.91 -11.69 -0.58
N ALA A 38 2.08 -12.56 -0.02
CA ALA A 38 0.64 -12.54 -0.29
C ALA A 38 -0.01 -11.23 0.18
N ARG A 39 0.40 -10.72 1.34
CA ARG A 39 -0.06 -9.43 1.88
C ARG A 39 0.29 -8.28 0.96
N TYR A 40 1.51 -8.21 0.43
CA TYR A 40 1.93 -7.18 -0.51
C TYR A 40 1.18 -7.26 -1.84
N ARG A 41 0.90 -8.47 -2.35
CA ARG A 41 0.07 -8.65 -3.55
C ARG A 41 -1.35 -8.13 -3.35
N VAL A 42 -1.99 -8.48 -2.22
CA VAL A 42 -3.33 -7.97 -1.87
C VAL A 42 -3.31 -6.45 -1.72
N PHE A 43 -2.30 -5.90 -1.04
CA PHE A 43 -2.14 -4.47 -0.90
C PHE A 43 -1.98 -3.76 -2.25
N GLY A 44 -1.16 -4.31 -3.16
CA GLY A 44 -0.98 -3.77 -4.50
C GLY A 44 -2.31 -3.69 -5.28
N ALA A 45 -3.15 -4.73 -5.18
CA ALA A 45 -4.47 -4.73 -5.82
C ALA A 45 -5.43 -3.63 -5.28
N GLU A 46 -5.27 -3.24 -4.01
CA GLU A 46 -6.07 -2.19 -3.37
C GLU A 46 -5.52 -0.78 -3.63
N LEU A 47 -4.28 -0.65 -4.11
CA LEU A 47 -3.56 0.62 -4.22
C LEU A 47 -4.26 1.61 -5.16
N GLY A 48 -4.82 1.12 -6.26
CA GLY A 48 -5.61 1.94 -7.17
C GLY A 48 -6.86 2.52 -6.50
N ALA A 49 -7.53 1.77 -5.62
CA ALA A 49 -8.67 2.27 -4.87
C ALA A 49 -8.26 3.33 -3.84
N VAL A 50 -7.14 3.12 -3.16
CA VAL A 50 -6.56 4.10 -2.21
C VAL A 50 -6.21 5.40 -2.93
N LYS A 51 -5.51 5.33 -4.06
CA LYS A 51 -5.14 6.51 -4.86
C LYS A 51 -6.36 7.30 -5.30
N ARG A 52 -7.38 6.64 -5.85
CA ARG A 52 -8.65 7.29 -6.23
C ARG A 52 -9.31 7.98 -5.04
N ARG A 53 -9.32 7.34 -3.87
CA ARG A 53 -9.93 7.90 -2.66
C ARG A 53 -9.18 9.12 -2.13
N ILE A 54 -7.85 9.13 -2.24
CA ILE A 54 -7.00 10.29 -1.91
C ILE A 54 -7.28 11.44 -2.89
N SER A 55 -7.30 11.16 -4.19
CA SER A 55 -7.55 12.17 -5.23
C SER A 55 -8.96 12.75 -5.19
N ALA A 56 -9.93 12.02 -4.66
CA ALA A 56 -11.31 12.49 -4.52
C ALA A 56 -11.53 13.44 -3.32
N ARG A 57 -10.53 13.65 -2.44
CA ARG A 57 -10.66 14.55 -1.30
C ARG A 57 -10.59 16.01 -1.77
N SER A 58 -11.48 16.85 -1.24
CA SER A 58 -11.52 18.29 -1.54
C SER A 58 -10.24 19.04 -1.15
N ALA A 59 -9.54 18.56 -0.12
CA ALA A 59 -8.22 19.02 0.26
C ALA A 59 -7.22 17.86 0.17
N PRO A 60 -6.03 18.06 -0.42
CA PRO A 60 -5.02 17.02 -0.49
C PRO A 60 -4.58 16.65 0.94
N PRO A 61 -4.57 15.35 1.30
CA PRO A 61 -4.11 14.92 2.61
C PRO A 61 -2.61 15.18 2.78
N SER A 62 -2.18 15.35 4.02
CA SER A 62 -0.76 15.47 4.36
C SER A 62 -0.03 14.16 4.08
N HIS A 63 1.30 14.25 3.98
CA HIS A 63 2.15 13.07 3.81
C HIS A 63 1.94 12.06 4.95
N GLU A 64 1.87 12.54 6.20
CA GLU A 64 1.65 11.70 7.37
C GLU A 64 0.28 10.99 7.32
N GLU A 65 -0.77 11.71 6.93
CA GLU A 65 -2.10 11.11 6.75
C GLU A 65 -2.11 10.01 5.69
N ILE A 66 -1.38 10.21 4.59
CA ILE A 66 -1.21 9.20 3.54
C ILE A 66 -0.47 7.98 4.08
N GLU A 67 0.65 8.18 4.79
CA GLU A 67 1.45 7.10 5.36
C GLU A 67 0.64 6.26 6.36
N ILE A 68 -0.16 6.92 7.21
CA ILE A 68 -1.08 6.26 8.14
C ILE A 68 -2.13 5.45 7.38
N ALA A 69 -2.74 6.02 6.35
CA ALA A 69 -3.75 5.34 5.54
C ALA A 69 -3.17 4.10 4.84
N LEU A 70 -2.00 4.20 4.22
CA LEU A 70 -1.32 3.08 3.56
C LEU A 70 -0.93 1.98 4.57
N THR A 71 -0.44 2.36 5.75
CA THR A 71 -0.15 1.42 6.84
C THR A 71 -1.42 0.66 7.26
N ALA A 72 -2.55 1.36 7.38
CA ALA A 72 -3.83 0.74 7.75
C ALA A 72 -4.31 -0.25 6.68
N VAL A 73 -4.18 0.10 5.40
CA VAL A 73 -4.55 -0.79 4.27
C VAL A 73 -3.62 -2.02 4.22
N LEU A 74 -2.33 -1.87 4.49
CA LEU A 74 -1.41 -3.00 4.63
C LEU A 74 -1.81 -3.94 5.77
N ALA A 75 -2.18 -3.40 6.93
CA ALA A 75 -2.64 -4.21 8.06
C ALA A 75 -3.95 -4.96 7.75
N LEU A 76 -4.90 -4.30 7.07
CA LEU A 76 -6.13 -4.92 6.58
C LEU A 76 -5.86 -6.02 5.55
N SER A 77 -4.90 -5.80 4.64
CA SER A 77 -4.50 -6.78 3.64
C SER A 77 -3.93 -8.04 4.28
N GLY A 78 -3.12 -7.89 5.35
CA GLY A 78 -2.61 -9.02 6.12
C GLY A 78 -3.72 -9.83 6.79
N ARG A 79 -4.77 -9.17 7.31
CA ARG A 79 -5.95 -9.88 7.85
C ARG A 79 -6.70 -10.67 6.78
N LYS A 80 -6.84 -10.12 5.56
CA LYS A 80 -7.48 -10.82 4.43
C LYS A 80 -6.72 -12.09 4.02
N VAL A 81 -5.39 -12.06 4.10
CA VAL A 81 -4.55 -13.23 3.82
C VAL A 81 -4.75 -14.31 4.90
N ARG A 82 -4.71 -13.92 6.18
CA ARG A 82 -4.91 -14.86 7.30
C ARG A 82 -6.29 -15.50 7.35
N GLY A 83 -7.33 -14.80 6.92
CA GLY A 83 -8.69 -15.35 6.89
C GLY A 83 -8.98 -16.26 5.69
N ARG A 84 -8.03 -16.41 4.76
CA ARG A 84 -8.14 -17.29 3.57
C ARG A 84 -7.17 -18.47 3.60
N ALA A 85 -6.26 -18.52 4.60
CA ALA A 85 -5.35 -19.63 4.86
C ALA A 85 -6.01 -20.62 5.82
#